data_AF-A0A7C4HJ69-F1
#
_entry.id   AF-A0A7C4HJ69-F1
#
_cell.length_a   1.000
_cell.length_b   1.000
_cell.length_c   1.000
_cell.angle_alpha   90.00
_cell.angle_beta   90.00
_cell.angle_gamma   90.00
#
_symmetry.space_group_name_H-M   'P 1'
#
loop_
_entity.id
_entity.type
_entity.pdbx_description
1 polymer ?
#
loop_
_entity_poly.entity_id
_entity_poly.type
_entity_poly.pdbx_seq_one_letter_code
_entity_poly.pdbx_strand_id
1 'polypeptide(L)'
;MPKAKSIHIENVVASVILNQRLDLNLIAERLPNTEFDPDQFPGLVLRLEQPKTATLIFNSGKMVCTGSKSEKDAVKAVKKIVESLREV
;
A
#
# COMPACT_ATOMS: atom_id res chain seq x y z
N MET A 1 -27.14 -6.95 32.83
CA MET A 1 -26.38 -7.88 31.96
C MET A 1 -25.10 -7.20 31.55
N PRO A 2 -23.90 -7.81 31.72
CA PRO A 2 -22.66 -7.21 31.23
C PRO A 2 -22.67 -7.23 29.70
N LYS A 3 -22.40 -6.09 29.05
CA LYS A 3 -22.25 -6.03 27.60
C LYS A 3 -21.07 -6.93 27.18
N ALA A 4 -21.30 -7.82 26.22
CA ALA A 4 -20.24 -8.65 25.66
C ALA A 4 -19.13 -7.74 25.10
N LYS A 5 -17.87 -8.02 25.44
CA LYS A 5 -16.73 -7.28 24.89
C LYS A 5 -16.61 -7.60 23.40
N SER A 6 -16.71 -6.59 22.55
CA SER A 6 -16.52 -6.71 21.11
C SER A 6 -15.10 -6.33 20.73
N ILE A 7 -14.39 -7.21 20.01
CA ILE A 7 -13.05 -6.94 19.47
C ILE A 7 -13.21 -6.31 18.09
N HIS A 8 -12.48 -5.23 17.83
CA HIS A 8 -12.51 -4.51 16.56
C HIS A 8 -11.08 -4.35 16.02
N ILE A 9 -10.91 -4.58 14.71
CA ILE A 9 -9.63 -4.39 14.03
C ILE A 9 -9.53 -2.91 13.63
N GLU A 10 -8.51 -2.22 14.13
CA GLU A 10 -8.25 -0.83 13.77
C GLU A 10 -7.31 -0.68 12.58
N ASN A 11 -6.37 -1.61 12.43
CA ASN A 11 -5.42 -1.60 11.32
C ASN A 11 -4.88 -2.99 11.03
N VAL A 12 -4.65 -3.24 9.75
CA VAL A 12 -3.93 -4.39 9.21
C VAL A 12 -2.77 -3.85 8.38
N VAL A 13 -1.57 -4.34 8.67
CA VAL A 13 -0.34 -4.06 7.90
C VAL A 13 0.05 -5.32 7.15
N ALA A 14 0.13 -5.22 5.82
CA ALA A 14 0.50 -6.32 4.94
C ALA A 14 1.83 -6.02 4.22
N SER A 15 2.70 -7.02 4.12
CA SER A 15 3.94 -6.95 3.34
C SER A 15 3.79 -7.74 2.03
N VAL A 16 4.34 -7.21 0.94
CA VAL A 16 4.29 -7.81 -0.40
C VAL A 16 5.70 -7.81 -1.00
N ILE A 17 6.03 -8.85 -1.76
CA ILE A 17 7.31 -8.96 -2.47
C ILE A 17 6.99 -9.24 -3.94
N LEU A 18 7.35 -8.33 -4.83
CA LEU A 18 7.14 -8.46 -6.28
C LEU A 18 8.28 -9.18 -7.01
N ASN A 19 9.37 -9.49 -6.32
CA ASN A 19 10.54 -10.22 -6.83
C ASN A 19 11.15 -9.59 -8.10
N GLN A 20 11.08 -8.26 -8.22
CA GLN A 20 11.67 -7.48 -9.31
C GLN A 20 12.03 -6.08 -8.82
N ARG A 21 13.00 -5.44 -9.48
CA ARG A 21 13.34 -4.03 -9.23
C ARG A 21 12.28 -3.13 -9.84
N LEU A 22 12.00 -2.01 -9.18
CA LEU A 22 11.05 -0.99 -9.62
C LEU A 22 11.75 0.35 -9.79
N ASP A 23 11.43 1.05 -10.88
CA ASP A 23 11.82 2.45 -11.06
C ASP A 23 10.78 3.35 -10.38
N LEU A 24 11.14 3.87 -9.20
CA LEU A 24 10.23 4.71 -8.41
C LEU A 24 9.97 6.08 -9.05
N ASN A 25 10.89 6.61 -9.86
CA ASN A 25 10.68 7.86 -10.57
C ASN A 25 9.62 7.68 -11.66
N LEU A 26 9.74 6.60 -12.44
CA LEU A 26 8.77 6.27 -13.48
C LEU A 26 7.37 6.02 -12.89
N ILE A 27 7.30 5.32 -11.76
CA ILE A 27 6.03 5.09 -11.05
C ILE A 27 5.42 6.41 -10.57
N ALA A 28 6.22 7.30 -9.98
CA ALA A 28 5.75 8.61 -9.51
C ALA A 28 5.27 9.53 -10.63
N GLU A 29 5.88 9.42 -11.82
CA GLU A 29 5.49 10.19 -13.00
C GLU A 29 4.17 9.67 -13.59
N ARG A 30 3.97 8.35 -13.63
CA ARG A 30 2.83 7.72 -14.32
C ARG A 30 1.61 7.50 -13.46
N LEU A 31 1.77 7.24 -12.17
CA LEU A 31 0.65 6.95 -11.28
C LEU A 31 0.22 8.20 -10.51
N PRO A 32 -1.09 8.48 -10.42
CA PRO A 32 -1.58 9.55 -9.55
C PRO A 32 -1.49 9.14 -8.07
N ASN A 33 -1.63 10.11 -7.19
CA ASN A 33 -1.68 9.89 -5.73
C ASN A 33 -0.42 9.23 -5.16
N THR A 34 0.72 9.53 -5.78
CA THR A 34 2.04 9.12 -5.32
C THR A 34 2.83 10.29 -4.76
N GLU A 35 3.53 10.08 -3.66
CA GLU A 35 4.51 11.01 -3.09
C GLU A 35 5.86 10.31 -3.10
N PHE A 36 6.86 10.89 -3.78
CA PHE A 36 8.22 10.36 -3.82
C PHE A 36 9.23 11.50 -3.75
N ASP A 37 9.98 11.52 -2.66
CA ASP A 37 11.13 12.38 -2.43
C ASP A 37 12.23 11.53 -1.76
N PRO A 38 13.22 11.02 -2.53
CA PRO A 38 14.23 10.11 -2.02
C PRO A 38 15.15 10.74 -0.96
N ASP A 39 15.25 12.08 -0.91
CA ASP A 39 16.03 12.78 0.10
C ASP A 39 15.32 12.81 1.45
N GLN A 40 13.97 12.74 1.45
CA GLN A 40 13.15 12.66 2.67
C GLN A 40 12.85 11.21 3.09
N PHE A 41 12.52 10.34 2.13
CA PHE A 41 12.16 8.95 2.40
C PHE A 41 12.49 8.03 1.21
N PRO A 42 13.18 6.89 1.43
CA PRO A 42 13.66 6.03 0.35
C PRO A 42 12.58 5.23 -0.40
N GLY A 43 11.30 5.33 0.00
CA GLY A 43 10.19 4.63 -0.64
C GLY A 43 9.19 5.60 -1.27
N LEU A 44 8.48 5.15 -2.29
CA LEU A 44 7.34 5.87 -2.83
C LEU A 44 6.11 5.59 -1.96
N VAL A 45 5.34 6.63 -1.60
CA VAL A 45 4.07 6.48 -0.89
C VAL A 45 2.94 6.58 -1.90
N LEU A 46 2.15 5.52 -2.05
CA LEU A 46 0.95 5.49 -2.89
C LEU A 46 -0.29 5.40 -2.02
N ARG A 47 -1.28 6.28 -2.23
CA ARG A 47 -2.54 6.29 -1.47
C ARG A 47 -3.71 5.83 -2.33
N LEU A 48 -4.51 4.93 -1.78
CA LEU A 48 -5.82 4.56 -2.35
C LEU A 48 -6.93 5.16 -1.50
N GLU A 49 -8.01 5.59 -2.14
CA GLU A 49 -9.22 6.08 -1.46
C GLU A 49 -10.14 4.93 -1.03
N GLN A 50 -10.25 3.88 -1.85
CA GLN A 50 -11.13 2.74 -1.62
C GLN A 50 -10.49 1.39 -1.98
N PRO A 51 -10.14 0.55 -1.00
CA PRO A 51 -10.12 0.84 0.44
C PRO A 51 -9.11 1.95 0.79
N LYS A 52 -9.38 2.72 1.86
CA LYS A 52 -8.50 3.80 2.28
C LYS A 52 -7.21 3.23 2.86
N THR A 53 -6.14 3.25 2.07
CA THR A 53 -4.85 2.65 2.44
C THR A 53 -3.68 3.49 1.96
N ALA A 54 -2.55 3.40 2.65
CA ALA A 54 -1.27 3.89 2.18
C ALA A 54 -0.34 2.71 1.95
N THR A 55 0.38 2.71 0.84
CA THR A 55 1.36 1.67 0.52
C THR A 55 2.72 2.31 0.26
N LEU A 56 3.72 1.82 0.99
CA LEU A 56 5.12 2.16 0.79
C LEU A 56 5.69 1.19 -0.23
N ILE A 57 6.29 1.69 -1.31
CA ILE A 57 6.86 0.92 -2.41
C ILE A 57 8.36 1.21 -2.47
N PHE A 58 9.19 0.17 -2.42
CA PHE A 58 10.64 0.30 -2.45
C PHE A 58 11.19 -0.18 -3.79
N ASN A 59 12.33 0.38 -4.21
CA ASN A 59 13.02 0.01 -5.45
C ASN A 59 13.32 -1.50 -5.53
N SER A 60 13.49 -2.18 -4.39
CA SER A 60 13.68 -3.64 -4.31
C SER A 60 12.46 -4.49 -4.71
N GLY A 61 11.30 -3.87 -4.97
CA GLY A 61 10.03 -4.57 -5.21
C GLY A 61 9.33 -5.02 -3.93
N LYS A 62 9.83 -4.62 -2.76
CA LYS A 62 9.12 -4.77 -1.49
C LYS A 62 8.05 -3.69 -1.38
N MET A 63 6.88 -4.06 -0.87
CA MET A 63 5.80 -3.12 -0.55
C MET A 63 5.27 -3.37 0.86
N VAL A 64 4.81 -2.30 1.52
CA VAL A 64 4.14 -2.35 2.82
C VAL A 64 2.83 -1.58 2.72
N CYS A 65 1.69 -2.26 2.79
CA CYS A 65 0.35 -1.69 2.76
C CYS A 65 -0.22 -1.58 4.18
N THR A 66 -0.78 -0.42 4.53
CA THR A 66 -1.38 -0.13 5.85
C THR A 66 -2.65 0.71 5.70
N GLY A 67 -3.48 0.77 6.75
CA GLY A 67 -4.69 1.59 6.84
C GLY A 67 -6.00 0.81 6.65
N SER A 68 -5.92 -0.45 6.24
CA SER A 68 -7.10 -1.32 6.11
C SER A 68 -7.58 -1.84 7.46
N LYS A 69 -8.89 -2.01 7.64
CA LYS A 69 -9.50 -2.56 8.87
C LYS A 69 -9.86 -4.05 8.77
N SER A 70 -9.46 -4.71 7.70
CA SER A 70 -9.64 -6.14 7.51
C SER A 70 -8.56 -6.69 6.58
N GLU A 71 -8.21 -7.97 6.76
CA GLU A 71 -7.29 -8.69 5.87
C GLU A 71 -7.79 -8.68 4.42
N LYS A 72 -9.11 -8.86 4.22
CA LYS A 72 -9.73 -8.84 2.90
C LYS A 72 -9.53 -7.51 2.20
N ASP A 73 -9.63 -6.39 2.92
CA ASP A 73 -9.41 -5.07 2.33
C ASP A 73 -7.93 -4.82 2.06
N ALA A 74 -7.02 -5.30 2.91
CA ALA A 74 -5.57 -5.26 2.63
C ALA A 74 -5.25 -5.99 1.31
N VAL A 75 -5.81 -7.19 1.11
CA VAL A 75 -5.62 -7.97 -0.13
C VAL A 75 -6.20 -7.25 -1.34
N LYS A 76 -7.39 -6.66 -1.24
CA LYS A 76 -7.99 -5.87 -2.33
C LYS A 76 -7.14 -4.64 -2.66
N ALA A 77 -6.63 -3.93 -1.66
CA ALA A 77 -5.76 -2.77 -1.84
C ALA A 77 -4.50 -3.16 -2.62
N VAL A 78 -3.82 -4.20 -2.16
CA VAL A 78 -2.60 -4.71 -2.80
C VAL A 78 -2.85 -5.11 -4.25
N LYS A 79 -3.95 -5.82 -4.54
CA LYS A 79 -4.29 -6.23 -5.91
C LYS A 79 -4.47 -5.02 -6.84
N LYS A 80 -5.24 -4.01 -6.40
CA LYS A 80 -5.42 -2.77 -7.17
C LYS A 80 -4.09 -2.08 -7.47
N ILE A 81 -3.21 -1.99 -6.48
CA ILE A 81 -1.89 -1.35 -6.66
C ILE A 81 -1.04 -2.14 -7.66
N VAL A 82 -1.02 -3.48 -7.54
CA VAL A 82 -0.27 -4.34 -8.46
C VAL A 82 -0.83 -4.25 -9.88
N GLU A 83 -2.13 -4.08 -10.06
CA GLU A 83 -2.76 -3.82 -11.37
C GLU A 83 -2.27 -2.50 -11.94
N SER A 84 -2.31 -1.39 -11.18
CA SER A 84 -1.78 -0.10 -11.64
C SER A 84 -0.29 -0.13 -11.97
N LEU A 85 0.51 -0.87 -11.20
CA LEU A 85 1.94 -1.03 -11.47
C LEU A 85 2.25 -1.79 -12.77
N ARG A 86 1.31 -2.57 -13.31
CA ARG A 86 1.49 -3.27 -14.61
C ARG A 86 1.28 -2.36 -15.81
N GLU A 87 0.66 -1.20 -15.60
CA GLU A 87 0.39 -0.20 -16.64
C GLU A 87 1.50 0.86 -16.74
N VAL A 88 2.47 0.81 -15.81
CA VAL A 88 3.70 1.62 -15.80
C VAL A 88 4.76 1.00 -16.71
#